data_AF-A0A5Y3V4T7-F1
#
_entry.id   AF-A0A5Y3V4T7-F1
#
_cell.length_a   1.000
_cell.length_b   1.000
_cell.length_c   1.000
_cell.angle_alpha   90.00
_cell.angle_beta   90.00
_cell.angle_gamma   90.00
#
_symmetry.space_group_name_H-M   'P 1'
#
loop_
_entity.id
_entity.type
_entity.pdbx_description
1 polymer ?
#
loop_
_entity_poly.entity_id
_entity_poly.type
_entity_poly.pdbx_seq_one_letter_code
_entity_poly.pdbx_strand_id
1 'polypeptide(L)'
;MAKYHIESVQEWAPFTHNGQSYSLSHLNAHEITYKGKTQDFKFVVTYGMHCFTKDGTPYNIPFKYQDARESISVCLERYEASKQLQHILPNLPSLMLYQTTEEKYFTLQMMNSATNQLEPYKICVAFFKENRLMRIHVLSAFFARTGPGAPGEPIPQKPVSLFKVAVDTAKKPRNSGRPKEVNNR
;
A
#
# COMPACT_ATOMS: atom_id res chain seq x y z
N MET A 1 10.07 21.63 0.83
CA MET A 1 10.87 20.85 1.80
C MET A 1 10.17 19.53 2.05
N ALA A 2 10.89 18.44 2.28
CA ALA A 2 10.27 17.15 2.61
C ALA A 2 9.53 17.25 3.95
N LYS A 3 8.24 16.89 3.99
CA LYS A 3 7.40 17.00 5.19
C LYS A 3 7.84 16.04 6.30
N TYR A 4 8.27 14.84 5.91
CA TYR A 4 8.76 13.79 6.78
C TYR A 4 10.24 13.51 6.50
N HIS A 5 11.01 13.17 7.53
CA HIS A 5 12.41 12.78 7.35
C HIS A 5 12.53 11.31 6.90
N ILE A 6 12.11 11.05 5.67
CA ILE A 6 12.02 9.72 5.07
C ILE A 6 12.51 9.72 3.62
N GLU A 7 12.98 8.57 3.16
CA GLU A 7 13.51 8.44 1.80
C GLU A 7 12.44 8.20 0.73
N SER A 8 11.29 7.62 1.07
CA SER A 8 10.23 7.38 0.09
C SER A 8 9.66 8.66 -0.51
N VAL A 9 9.08 8.54 -1.71
CA VAL A 9 8.25 9.58 -2.33
C VAL A 9 7.15 10.03 -1.37
N GLN A 10 7.06 11.33 -1.15
CA GLN A 10 6.07 11.95 -0.26
C GLN A 10 4.94 12.64 -1.01
N GLU A 11 5.22 13.08 -2.22
CA GLU A 11 4.27 13.74 -3.10
C GLU A 11 4.41 13.13 -4.48
N TRP A 12 3.31 12.64 -5.04
CA TRP A 12 3.30 12.03 -6.36
C TRP A 12 2.91 13.06 -7.41
N ALA A 13 3.75 13.19 -8.44
CA ALA A 13 3.46 14.07 -9.56
C ALA A 13 2.27 13.51 -10.36
N PRO A 14 1.29 14.33 -10.74
CA PRO A 14 0.23 13.90 -11.65
C PRO A 14 0.81 13.54 -13.02
N PHE A 15 0.03 12.86 -13.84
CA PHE A 15 0.37 12.62 -15.24
C PHE A 15 -0.78 13.00 -16.16
N THR A 16 -0.47 13.20 -17.45
CA THR A 16 -1.46 13.53 -18.48
C THR A 16 -1.47 12.45 -19.53
N HIS A 17 -2.67 11.98 -19.89
CA HIS A 17 -2.88 11.02 -20.96
C HIS A 17 -4.14 11.41 -21.75
N ASN A 18 -4.04 11.47 -23.08
CA ASN A 18 -5.12 11.89 -23.98
C ASN A 18 -5.80 13.22 -23.59
N GLY A 19 -5.02 14.20 -23.13
CA GLY A 19 -5.53 15.50 -22.68
C GLY A 19 -6.23 15.48 -21.32
N GLN A 20 -6.38 14.32 -20.68
CA GLN A 20 -6.90 14.20 -19.32
C GLN A 20 -5.76 14.19 -18.30
N SER A 21 -5.90 14.98 -17.23
CA SER A 21 -4.99 14.98 -16.10
C SER A 21 -5.44 13.96 -15.04
N TYR A 22 -4.49 13.16 -14.57
CA TYR A 22 -4.68 12.14 -13.55
C TYR A 22 -3.89 12.53 -12.30
N SER A 23 -4.61 12.84 -11.22
CA SER A 23 -3.98 13.18 -9.94
C SER A 23 -3.50 11.92 -9.22
N LEU A 24 -2.32 12.01 -8.60
CA LEU A 24 -1.81 10.99 -7.68
C LEU A 24 -1.74 11.50 -6.24
N SER A 25 -2.38 12.64 -5.93
CA SER A 25 -2.31 13.26 -4.60
C SER A 25 -2.90 12.38 -3.49
N HIS A 26 -3.79 11.43 -3.81
CA HIS A 26 -4.30 10.43 -2.87
C HIS A 26 -3.22 9.42 -2.42
N LEU A 27 -2.05 9.41 -3.06
CA LEU A 27 -0.89 8.61 -2.67
C LEU A 27 0.17 9.45 -1.96
N ASN A 28 -0.13 10.71 -1.61
CA ASN A 28 0.79 11.52 -0.84
C ASN A 28 0.96 10.96 0.59
N ALA A 29 2.17 11.15 1.12
CA ALA A 29 2.50 10.73 2.47
C ALA A 29 1.64 11.45 3.49
N HIS A 30 1.15 10.71 4.47
CA HIS A 30 0.30 11.23 5.54
C HIS A 30 0.54 10.46 6.85
N GLU A 31 -0.08 10.91 7.93
CA GLU A 31 -0.02 10.22 9.22
C GLU A 31 -1.34 9.51 9.52
N ILE A 32 -1.25 8.33 10.13
CA ILE A 32 -2.38 7.66 10.77
C ILE A 32 -1.98 7.37 12.23
N THR A 33 -2.90 7.64 13.16
CA THR A 33 -2.73 7.27 14.56
C THR A 33 -3.75 6.19 14.92
N TYR A 34 -3.27 5.01 15.30
CA TYR A 34 -4.12 3.93 15.80
C TYR A 34 -4.18 4.00 17.33
N LYS A 35 -5.42 4.12 17.84
CA LYS A 35 -5.69 4.15 19.28
C LYS A 35 -5.58 2.75 19.86
N GLY A 36 -4.57 2.52 20.70
CA GLY A 36 -4.38 1.24 21.40
C GLY A 36 -4.91 1.29 22.82
N LYS A 37 -5.04 0.13 23.46
CA LYS A 37 -5.49 0.04 24.86
C LYS A 37 -4.49 0.64 25.85
N THR A 38 -3.20 0.45 25.60
CA THR A 38 -2.11 0.86 26.51
C THR A 38 -1.34 2.06 25.98
N GLN A 39 -1.20 2.18 24.66
CA GLN A 39 -0.55 3.31 24.01
C GLN A 39 -1.07 3.49 22.59
N ASP A 40 -0.95 4.70 22.08
CA ASP A 40 -1.25 5.03 20.69
C ASP A 40 -0.04 4.77 19.79
N PHE A 41 -0.30 4.37 18.55
CA PHE A 41 0.73 4.18 17.54
C PHE A 41 0.52 5.12 16.37
N LYS A 42 1.42 6.09 16.24
CA LYS A 42 1.47 7.00 15.09
C LYS A 42 2.37 6.41 14.01
N PHE A 43 1.87 6.31 12.79
CA PHE A 43 2.61 5.87 11.61
C PHE A 43 2.62 6.96 10.53
N VAL A 44 3.76 7.11 9.86
CA VAL A 44 3.85 7.81 8.58
C VAL A 44 3.61 6.79 7.46
N VAL A 45 2.57 7.02 6.68
CA VAL A 45 2.14 6.18 5.57
C VAL A 45 2.72 6.70 4.27
N THR A 46 3.17 5.77 3.43
CA THR A 46 3.68 6.03 2.08
C THR A 46 3.22 4.94 1.14
N TYR A 47 3.34 5.18 -0.16
CA TYR A 47 2.83 4.30 -1.20
C TYR A 47 3.93 3.99 -2.21
N GLY A 48 3.91 2.79 -2.77
CA GLY A 48 4.74 2.37 -3.89
C GLY A 48 4.01 2.54 -5.21
N MET A 49 4.76 2.64 -6.31
CA MET A 49 4.23 2.84 -7.66
C MET A 49 3.24 1.73 -8.07
N HIS A 50 3.43 0.51 -7.57
CA HIS A 50 2.59 -0.66 -7.90
C HIS A 50 1.16 -0.56 -7.36
N CYS A 51 0.84 0.48 -6.57
CA CYS A 51 -0.54 0.81 -6.20
C CYS A 51 -1.37 1.23 -7.43
N PHE A 52 -0.76 1.72 -8.50
CA PHE A 52 -1.47 2.18 -9.71
C PHE A 52 -0.83 1.72 -11.03
N THR A 53 0.33 1.07 -10.98
CA THR A 53 1.00 0.49 -12.16
C THR A 53 1.04 -1.03 -12.10
N LYS A 54 1.03 -1.66 -13.28
CA LYS A 54 1.29 -3.10 -13.50
C LYS A 54 1.32 -3.35 -15.01
N ASP A 55 2.32 -4.04 -15.53
CA ASP A 55 2.33 -4.44 -16.94
C ASP A 55 1.46 -5.68 -17.21
N GLY A 56 0.97 -5.78 -18.46
CA GLY A 56 0.30 -6.97 -18.99
C GLY A 56 -1.15 -7.13 -18.53
N THR A 57 -1.81 -6.06 -18.10
CA THR A 57 -3.23 -6.08 -17.75
C THR A 57 -4.07 -5.54 -18.90
N PRO A 58 -5.34 -5.99 -19.03
CA PRO A 58 -6.26 -5.42 -20.04
C PRO A 58 -6.65 -3.96 -19.73
N TYR A 59 -6.29 -3.44 -18.56
CA TYR A 59 -6.59 -2.08 -18.11
C TYR A 59 -5.40 -1.13 -18.26
N ASN A 60 -4.35 -1.57 -18.96
CA ASN A 60 -3.20 -0.72 -19.23
C ASN A 60 -3.53 0.37 -20.25
N ILE A 61 -3.10 1.59 -19.95
CA ILE A 61 -3.04 2.68 -20.92
C ILE A 61 -1.62 2.77 -21.50
N PRO A 62 -1.42 3.32 -22.70
CA PRO A 62 -0.10 3.51 -23.30
C PRO A 62 0.61 4.72 -22.68
N PHE A 63 0.74 4.70 -21.34
CA PHE A 63 1.50 5.65 -20.55
C PHE A 63 2.27 4.86 -19.48
N LYS A 64 3.58 5.10 -19.40
CA LYS A 64 4.44 4.54 -18.36
C LYS A 64 4.73 5.60 -17.32
N TYR A 65 4.50 5.26 -16.05
CA TYR A 65 4.97 6.06 -14.94
C TYR A 65 6.35 5.56 -14.53
N GLN A 66 7.25 6.48 -14.22
CA GLN A 66 8.63 6.17 -13.84
C GLN A 66 8.92 6.71 -12.45
N ASP A 67 9.52 5.87 -11.61
CA ASP A 67 10.19 6.28 -10.38
C ASP A 67 11.70 6.07 -10.51
N ALA A 68 12.46 6.24 -9.42
CA ALA A 68 13.92 6.07 -9.45
C ALA A 68 14.39 4.63 -9.73
N ARG A 69 13.51 3.63 -9.64
CA ARG A 69 13.83 2.20 -9.73
C ARG A 69 13.37 1.59 -11.04
N GLU A 70 12.18 1.96 -11.51
CA GLU A 70 11.56 1.29 -12.65
C GLU A 70 10.56 2.17 -13.41
N SER A 71 10.16 1.70 -14.58
CA SER A 71 9.16 2.35 -15.44
C SER A 71 8.10 1.32 -15.85
N ILE A 72 6.90 1.44 -15.30
CA ILE A 72 5.81 0.47 -15.47
C ILE A 72 4.58 1.15 -16.08
N SER A 73 3.83 0.42 -16.90
CA SER A 73 2.56 0.90 -17.48
C SER A 73 1.52 1.19 -16.40
N VAL A 74 0.82 2.31 -16.54
CA VAL A 74 -0.32 2.65 -15.67
C VAL A 74 -1.45 1.67 -15.93
N CYS A 75 -2.05 1.15 -14.86
CA CYS A 75 -3.19 0.24 -14.88
C CYS A 75 -4.40 0.98 -14.30
N LEU A 76 -5.39 1.33 -15.13
CA LEU A 76 -6.52 2.17 -14.70
C LEU A 76 -7.37 1.50 -13.60
N GLU A 77 -7.52 0.17 -13.63
CA GLU A 77 -8.19 -0.57 -12.56
C GLU A 77 -7.50 -0.35 -11.21
N ARG A 78 -6.17 -0.47 -11.16
CA ARG A 78 -5.39 -0.22 -9.94
C ARG A 78 -5.43 1.24 -9.55
N TYR A 79 -5.28 2.16 -10.51
CA TYR A 79 -5.35 3.59 -10.26
C TYR A 79 -6.67 3.98 -9.59
N GLU A 80 -7.82 3.54 -10.12
CA GLU A 80 -9.13 3.84 -9.54
C GLU A 80 -9.29 3.21 -8.16
N ALA A 81 -8.92 1.94 -8.00
CA ALA A 81 -8.92 1.24 -6.72
C ALA A 81 -8.03 1.90 -5.66
N SER A 82 -6.88 2.46 -6.06
CA SER A 82 -5.91 3.07 -5.15
C SER A 82 -6.44 4.30 -4.42
N LYS A 83 -7.44 5.00 -5.00
CA LYS A 83 -8.09 6.17 -4.38
C LYS A 83 -8.76 5.84 -3.05
N GLN A 84 -9.13 4.57 -2.84
CA GLN A 84 -9.76 4.11 -1.59
C GLN A 84 -8.75 3.82 -0.47
N LEU A 85 -7.44 3.75 -0.75
CA LEU A 85 -6.46 3.32 0.23
C LEU A 85 -6.42 4.21 1.48
N GLN A 86 -6.54 5.53 1.33
CA GLN A 86 -6.59 6.45 2.48
C GLN A 86 -7.81 6.24 3.37
N HIS A 87 -8.92 5.71 2.83
CA HIS A 87 -10.12 5.37 3.61
C HIS A 87 -10.05 3.97 4.20
N ILE A 88 -9.33 3.05 3.55
CA ILE A 88 -9.14 1.67 4.02
C ILE A 88 -8.16 1.59 5.19
N LEU A 89 -7.00 2.27 5.09
CA LEU A 89 -5.93 2.12 6.07
C LEU A 89 -6.30 2.52 7.51
N PRO A 90 -7.14 3.53 7.76
CA PRO A 90 -7.65 3.81 9.11
C PRO A 90 -8.40 2.63 9.74
N ASN A 91 -9.01 1.76 8.94
CA ASN A 91 -9.76 0.58 9.39
C ASN A 91 -8.88 -0.66 9.60
N LEU A 92 -7.55 -0.58 9.44
CA LEU A 92 -6.65 -1.70 9.73
C LEU A 92 -6.85 -2.37 11.10
N PRO A 93 -7.24 -1.70 12.20
CA PRO A 93 -7.48 -2.37 13.48
C PRO A 93 -8.61 -3.40 13.47
N SER A 94 -9.59 -3.28 12.56
CA SER A 94 -10.68 -4.25 12.41
C SER A 94 -10.36 -5.37 11.43
N LEU A 95 -9.21 -5.29 10.75
CA LEU A 95 -8.78 -6.26 9.75
C LEU A 95 -7.68 -7.17 10.31
N MET A 96 -7.64 -8.39 9.78
CA MET A 96 -6.57 -9.34 10.07
C MET A 96 -5.44 -9.18 9.06
N LEU A 97 -4.21 -9.04 9.55
CA LEU A 97 -3.01 -9.01 8.72
C LEU A 97 -2.43 -10.41 8.60
N TYR A 98 -2.10 -10.80 7.39
CA TYR A 98 -1.40 -12.04 7.08
C TYR A 98 0.04 -11.70 6.70
N GLN A 99 0.94 -12.65 6.88
CA GLN A 99 2.37 -12.44 6.67
C GLN A 99 2.90 -13.42 5.62
N THR A 100 3.66 -12.93 4.66
CA THR A 100 4.51 -13.72 3.78
C THR A 100 5.95 -13.71 4.30
N THR A 101 6.88 -14.30 3.56
CA THR A 101 8.32 -14.27 3.89
C THR A 101 8.87 -12.84 3.99
N GLU A 102 8.33 -11.90 3.20
CA GLU A 102 8.91 -10.56 3.03
C GLU A 102 7.98 -9.40 3.46
N GLU A 103 6.65 -9.61 3.43
CA GLU A 103 5.67 -8.54 3.62
C GLU A 103 4.45 -8.97 4.44
N LYS A 104 3.59 -8.02 4.77
CA LYS A 104 2.25 -8.27 5.32
C LYS A 104 1.21 -7.92 4.28
N TYR A 105 0.04 -8.55 4.34
CA TYR A 105 -1.08 -8.18 3.50
C TYR A 105 -2.39 -8.42 4.21
N PHE A 106 -3.44 -7.85 3.65
CA PHE A 106 -4.82 -8.15 4.00
C PHE A 106 -5.67 -8.06 2.75
N THR A 107 -6.82 -8.72 2.79
CA THR A 107 -7.79 -8.72 1.70
C THR A 107 -9.14 -8.31 2.25
N LEU A 108 -9.86 -7.47 1.52
CA LEU A 108 -11.24 -7.09 1.79
C LEU A 108 -12.06 -7.16 0.51
N GLN A 109 -13.38 -7.21 0.63
CA GLN A 109 -14.27 -7.13 -0.52
C GLN A 109 -14.42 -5.67 -0.95
N MET A 110 -14.16 -5.35 -2.21
CA MET A 110 -14.29 -4.00 -2.75
C MET A 110 -14.98 -4.02 -4.11
N MET A 111 -15.85 -3.04 -4.36
CA MET A 111 -16.44 -2.85 -5.68
C MET A 111 -15.35 -2.46 -6.67
N ASN A 112 -15.14 -3.28 -7.69
CA ASN A 112 -14.24 -2.97 -8.79
C ASN A 112 -14.97 -2.13 -9.84
N SER A 113 -14.55 -0.89 -10.02
CA SER A 113 -15.16 0.02 -10.99
C SER A 113 -14.98 -0.41 -12.45
N ALA A 114 -13.99 -1.27 -12.74
CA ALA A 114 -13.74 -1.76 -14.09
C ALA A 114 -14.65 -2.93 -14.48
N THR A 115 -15.07 -3.75 -13.52
CA THR A 115 -15.91 -4.94 -13.76
C THR A 115 -17.33 -4.79 -13.19
N ASN A 116 -17.57 -3.80 -12.34
CA ASN A 116 -18.78 -3.61 -11.53
C ASN A 116 -19.12 -4.83 -10.65
N GLN A 117 -18.09 -5.54 -10.18
CA GLN A 117 -18.24 -6.70 -9.30
C GLN A 117 -17.57 -6.45 -7.96
N LEU A 118 -18.13 -7.07 -6.93
CA LEU A 118 -17.48 -7.14 -5.62
C LEU A 118 -16.35 -8.18 -5.71
N GLU A 119 -15.11 -7.73 -5.68
CA GLU A 119 -13.93 -8.56 -5.84
C GLU A 119 -13.01 -8.47 -4.59
N PRO A 120 -12.24 -9.53 -4.27
CA PRO A 120 -11.24 -9.46 -3.22
C PRO A 120 -10.12 -8.49 -3.60
N TYR A 121 -10.00 -7.38 -2.87
CA TYR A 121 -8.94 -6.40 -3.02
C TYR A 121 -7.84 -6.64 -1.99
N LYS A 122 -6.68 -7.05 -2.49
CA LYS A 122 -5.50 -7.40 -1.69
C LYS A 122 -4.54 -6.22 -1.64
N ILE A 123 -4.13 -5.87 -0.43
CA ILE A 123 -3.21 -4.76 -0.16
C ILE A 123 -2.00 -5.31 0.57
N CYS A 124 -0.83 -5.17 -0.05
CA CYS A 124 0.47 -5.56 0.51
C CYS A 124 1.12 -4.35 1.18
N VAL A 125 1.61 -4.55 2.40
CA VAL A 125 2.13 -3.51 3.30
C VAL A 125 3.37 -3.98 4.03
N ALA A 126 4.30 -3.05 4.24
CA ALA A 126 5.43 -3.21 5.14
C ALA A 126 5.30 -2.31 6.38
N PHE A 127 5.69 -2.86 7.52
CA PHE A 127 5.79 -2.14 8.80
C PHE A 127 7.25 -2.13 9.27
N PHE A 128 7.82 -0.94 9.44
CA PHE A 128 9.23 -0.77 9.81
C PHE A 128 9.46 0.56 10.52
N LYS A 129 10.70 0.81 10.96
CA LYS A 129 11.13 2.09 11.51
C LYS A 129 12.13 2.76 10.57
N GLU A 130 12.01 4.06 10.43
CA GLU A 130 12.95 4.89 9.68
C GLU A 130 13.11 6.22 10.41
N ASN A 131 14.33 6.60 10.78
CA ASN A 131 14.60 7.87 11.46
C ASN A 131 13.70 8.14 12.70
N ARG A 132 13.44 7.08 13.49
CA ARG A 132 12.52 7.06 14.66
C ARG A 132 11.03 7.14 14.34
N LEU A 133 10.65 7.29 13.08
CA LEU A 133 9.27 7.22 12.63
C LEU A 133 8.86 5.75 12.47
N MET A 134 7.66 5.42 12.95
CA MET A 134 7.01 4.17 12.57
C MET A 134 6.44 4.35 11.17
N ARG A 135 6.62 3.36 10.30
CA ARG A 135 6.24 3.44 8.89
C ARG A 135 5.27 2.36 8.50
N ILE A 136 4.29 2.76 7.69
CA ILE A 136 3.54 1.86 6.82
C ILE A 136 3.92 2.25 5.39
N HIS A 137 4.35 1.27 4.60
CA HIS A 137 4.51 1.47 3.17
C HIS A 137 3.59 0.49 2.46
N VAL A 138 2.65 1.02 1.67
CA VAL A 138 1.80 0.20 0.80
C VAL A 138 2.62 -0.17 -0.42
N LEU A 139 3.04 -1.43 -0.49
CA LEU A 139 3.92 -1.96 -1.52
C LEU A 139 3.17 -2.09 -2.84
N SER A 140 1.97 -2.68 -2.80
CA SER A 140 1.12 -2.93 -3.96
C SER A 140 -0.33 -3.11 -3.50
N ALA A 141 -1.28 -2.79 -4.36
CA ALA A 141 -2.70 -3.01 -4.12
C ALA A 141 -3.41 -3.42 -5.42
N PHE A 142 -4.19 -4.50 -5.38
CA PHE A 142 -4.81 -5.08 -6.57
C PHE A 142 -5.96 -6.03 -6.25
N PHE A 143 -6.86 -6.24 -7.21
CA PHE A 143 -7.88 -7.28 -7.12
C PHE A 143 -7.23 -8.66 -7.27
N ALA A 144 -7.29 -9.47 -6.21
CA ALA A 144 -6.69 -10.79 -6.16
C ALA A 144 -7.58 -11.80 -6.88
N ARG A 145 -7.12 -12.25 -8.06
CA ARG A 145 -7.78 -13.28 -8.87
C ARG A 145 -7.17 -14.66 -8.73
N THR A 146 -5.95 -14.73 -8.20
CA THR A 146 -5.21 -15.99 -7.99
C THR A 146 -4.41 -15.95 -6.68
N GLY A 147 -4.12 -17.14 -6.15
CA GLY A 147 -3.30 -17.33 -4.95
C GLY A 147 -4.00 -16.96 -3.63
N PRO A 148 -3.28 -17.01 -2.50
CA PRO A 148 -3.89 -16.84 -1.17
C PRO A 148 -4.62 -15.50 -1.02
N GLY A 149 -5.90 -15.60 -0.67
CA GLY A 149 -6.83 -14.47 -0.53
C GLY A 149 -7.64 -14.13 -1.80
N ALA A 150 -7.49 -14.89 -2.88
CA ALA A 150 -8.39 -14.84 -4.04
C ALA A 150 -9.70 -15.62 -3.76
N PRO A 151 -10.73 -15.51 -4.63
CA PRO A 151 -11.98 -16.25 -4.45
C PRO A 151 -11.74 -17.77 -4.34
N GLY A 152 -12.24 -18.38 -3.27
CA GLY A 152 -12.08 -19.83 -3.03
C GLY A 152 -10.68 -20.27 -2.56
N GLU A 153 -9.71 -19.36 -2.47
CA GLU A 153 -8.33 -19.68 -2.10
C GLU A 153 -8.07 -19.41 -0.61
N PRO A 154 -7.80 -20.44 0.20
CA PRO A 154 -7.56 -20.26 1.63
C PRO A 154 -6.26 -19.48 1.87
N ILE A 155 -6.23 -18.75 2.99
CA ILE A 155 -5.00 -18.12 3.47
C ILE A 155 -4.37 -19.07 4.50
N PRO A 156 -3.26 -19.76 4.17
CA PRO A 156 -2.69 -20.78 5.06
C PRO A 156 -2.00 -20.19 6.28
N GLN A 157 -1.64 -18.89 6.25
CA GLN A 157 -0.92 -18.24 7.35
C GLN A 157 -1.85 -17.81 8.47
N LYS A 158 -1.36 -17.89 9.70
CA LYS A 158 -2.09 -17.39 10.88
C LYS A 158 -2.22 -15.86 10.80
N PRO A 159 -3.42 -15.32 11.03
CA PRO A 159 -3.61 -13.88 11.09
C PRO A 159 -2.94 -13.26 12.32
N VAL A 160 -2.54 -12.01 12.18
CA VAL A 160 -1.94 -11.18 13.23
C VAL A 160 -2.68 -9.84 13.29
N SER A 161 -2.96 -9.37 14.50
CA SER A 161 -3.61 -8.06 14.68
C SER A 161 -2.64 -6.91 14.41
N LEU A 162 -3.17 -5.77 13.96
CA LEU A 162 -2.39 -4.54 13.77
C LEU A 162 -1.60 -4.16 15.03
N PHE A 163 -2.20 -4.23 16.21
CA PHE A 163 -1.54 -3.82 17.45
C PHE A 163 -0.36 -4.72 17.81
N LYS A 164 -0.45 -6.03 17.53
CA LYS A 164 0.71 -6.92 17.67
C LYS A 164 1.83 -6.49 16.72
N VAL A 165 1.51 -6.22 15.45
CA VAL A 165 2.48 -5.73 14.47
C VAL A 165 3.10 -4.40 14.90
N ALA A 166 2.30 -3.49 15.46
CA ALA A 166 2.75 -2.18 15.93
C ALA A 166 3.69 -2.29 17.14
N VAL A 167 3.37 -3.12 18.13
CA VAL A 167 4.26 -3.41 19.27
C VAL A 167 5.57 -4.02 18.79
N ASP A 168 5.50 -5.03 17.92
CA ASP A 168 6.67 -5.73 17.40
C ASP A 168 7.56 -4.77 16.59
N THR A 169 6.95 -3.87 15.80
CA THR A 169 7.68 -2.84 15.03
C THR A 169 8.31 -1.79 15.94
N ALA A 170 7.62 -1.34 17.00
CA ALA A 170 8.14 -0.34 17.93
C ALA A 170 9.40 -0.82 18.65
N LYS A 171 9.44 -2.10 19.01
CA LYS A 171 10.58 -2.77 19.68
C LYS A 171 11.81 -2.94 18.79
N LYS A 172 11.66 -2.87 17.46
CA LYS A 172 12.80 -3.03 16.55
C LYS A 172 13.84 -1.91 16.73
N PRO A 173 15.15 -2.22 16.60
CA PRO A 173 16.20 -1.23 16.53
C PRO A 173 15.95 -0.20 15.43
N ARG A 174 16.59 0.96 15.54
CA ARG A 174 16.30 2.13 14.70
C ARG A 174 16.46 1.89 13.18
N ASN A 175 17.35 0.97 12.79
CA ASN A 175 17.69 0.64 11.40
C ASN A 175 17.56 -0.86 11.12
N SER A 176 16.52 -1.53 11.63
CA SER A 176 16.35 -2.99 11.53
C SER A 176 16.00 -3.53 10.12
N GLY A 177 16.53 -2.90 9.07
CA GLY A 177 16.16 -3.17 7.68
C GLY A 177 14.84 -2.49 7.28
N ARG A 178 14.80 -1.99 6.05
CA ARG A 178 13.60 -1.52 5.36
C ARG A 178 13.45 -2.33 4.06
N PRO A 179 12.22 -2.57 3.58
CA PRO A 179 12.03 -3.16 2.27
C PRO A 179 12.73 -2.35 1.19
N LYS A 180 13.31 -3.00 0.19
CA LYS A 180 14.01 -2.32 -0.91
C LYS A 180 13.05 -1.44 -1.71
N GLU A 181 11.78 -1.82 -1.71
CA GLU A 181 10.67 -1.17 -2.39
C GLU A 181 10.38 0.24 -1.89
N VAL A 182 10.84 0.55 -0.67
CA VAL A 182 10.66 1.86 -0.01
C VAL A 182 11.57 2.94 -0.60
N ASN A 183 12.66 2.56 -1.29
CA ASN A 183 13.63 3.47 -1.91
C ASN A 183 13.18 3.92 -3.31
N ASN A 184 12.00 4.52 -3.42
CA ASN A 184 11.38 4.88 -4.71
C ASN A 184 11.58 6.36 -5.12
N ARG A 185 12.41 7.11 -4.38
CA ARG A 185 12.74 8.51 -4.65
C ARG A 185 13.98 8.64 -5.52
#